data_AF-A0A8E2ERW1-F1
#
_entry.id   AF-A0A8E2ERW1-F1
#
_cell.length_a   1.000
_cell.length_b   1.000
_cell.length_c   1.000
_cell.angle_alpha   90.00
_cell.angle_beta   90.00
_cell.angle_gamma   90.00
#
_symmetry.space_group_name_H-M   'P 1'
#
loop_
_entity.id
_entity.type
_entity.pdbx_description
1 polymer ?
#
loop_
_entity_poly.entity_id
_entity_poly.type
_entity_poly.pdbx_seq_one_letter_code
_entity_poly.pdbx_strand_id
1 'polypeptide(L)'
;MPSNRAFLDPDIVQPTKYVVPPTRVAKELPPEPWQLPKFEPFIIDDYNAHGEPILPPNTNTNDPMALFNLFYTDIMDKLVEWTNAHADEQQSPDDEDEPPTRRGWLSTFREEL
;
A
#
# COMPACT_ATOMS: atom_id res chain seq x y z
N MET A 1 -40.92 -18.23 -5.57
CA MET A 1 -39.49 -18.12 -5.20
C MET A 1 -39.26 -16.71 -4.67
N PRO A 2 -38.74 -16.52 -3.45
CA PRO A 2 -38.45 -15.18 -2.96
C PRO A 2 -37.22 -14.62 -3.69
N SER A 3 -37.36 -13.41 -4.20
CA SER A 3 -36.30 -12.65 -4.85
C SER A 3 -35.33 -12.16 -3.77
N ASN A 4 -34.09 -12.68 -3.78
CA ASN A 4 -32.98 -12.14 -3.00
C ASN A 4 -32.55 -10.79 -3.59
N ARG A 5 -33.37 -9.76 -3.46
CA ARG A 5 -32.90 -8.39 -3.56
C ARG A 5 -32.16 -8.11 -2.26
N ALA A 6 -30.83 -7.95 -2.35
CA ALA A 6 -30.04 -7.39 -1.27
C ALA A 6 -30.67 -6.03 -0.90
N PHE A 7 -31.45 -6.01 0.18
CA PHE A 7 -31.92 -4.78 0.77
C PHE A 7 -30.68 -4.19 1.44
N LEU A 8 -30.09 -3.18 0.81
CA LEU A 8 -29.06 -2.39 1.46
C LEU A 8 -29.72 -1.74 2.67
N ASP A 9 -29.35 -2.20 3.86
CA ASP A 9 -29.83 -1.63 5.11
C ASP A 9 -29.37 -0.16 5.17
N PRO A 10 -30.30 0.81 5.16
CA PRO A 10 -29.97 2.23 5.15
C PRO A 10 -29.19 2.65 6.41
N ASP A 11 -29.25 1.86 7.48
CA ASP A 11 -28.57 2.15 8.75
C ASP A 11 -27.12 1.62 8.81
N ILE A 12 -26.67 0.83 7.83
CA ILE A 12 -25.26 0.39 7.75
C ILE A 12 -24.34 1.52 7.29
N VAL A 13 -24.85 2.47 6.50
CA VAL A 13 -24.05 3.58 5.97
C VAL A 13 -24.06 4.73 6.96
N GLN A 14 -23.13 4.72 7.91
CA GLN A 14 -22.91 5.89 8.75
C GLN A 14 -22.46 7.08 7.89
N PRO A 15 -23.15 8.24 7.94
CA PRO A 15 -22.70 9.43 7.26
C PRO A 15 -21.34 9.83 7.83
N THR A 16 -20.30 9.80 7.00
CA THR A 16 -18.99 10.24 7.43
C THR A 16 -19.02 11.74 7.74
N LYS A 17 -18.29 12.16 8.76
CA LYS A 17 -18.06 13.56 9.17
C LYS A 17 -17.39 14.45 8.10
N TYR A 18 -17.13 13.91 6.91
CA TYR A 18 -16.55 14.64 5.80
C TYR A 18 -17.66 15.36 5.02
N VAL A 19 -17.88 16.64 5.36
CA VAL A 19 -18.65 17.54 4.52
C VAL A 19 -17.85 17.78 3.24
N VAL A 20 -18.31 17.21 2.14
CA VAL A 20 -17.71 17.46 0.83
C VAL A 20 -18.00 18.91 0.46
N PRO A 21 -16.99 19.77 0.18
CA PRO A 21 -17.23 21.13 -0.24
C PRO A 21 -18.08 21.15 -1.51
N PRO A 22 -19.06 22.06 -1.65
CA PRO A 22 -19.90 22.16 -2.84
C PRO A 22 -19.11 22.51 -4.10
N THR A 23 -17.88 23.00 -3.94
CA THR A 23 -16.93 23.33 -5.01
C THR A 23 -16.02 22.17 -5.40
N ARG A 24 -16.14 21.00 -4.77
CA ARG A 24 -15.33 19.84 -5.13
C ARG A 24 -15.77 19.30 -6.48
N VAL A 25 -15.00 19.65 -7.52
CA VAL A 25 -15.11 19.02 -8.83
C VAL A 25 -14.60 17.58 -8.69
N ALA A 26 -15.41 16.60 -9.12
CA ALA A 26 -14.95 15.23 -9.23
C ALA A 26 -13.74 15.21 -10.18
N LYS A 27 -12.66 14.53 -9.81
CA LYS A 27 -11.57 14.31 -10.76
C LYS A 27 -12.17 13.61 -11.98
N GLU A 28 -11.91 14.16 -13.16
CA GLU A 28 -12.33 13.53 -14.40
C GLU A 28 -11.73 12.12 -14.45
N LEU A 29 -12.53 11.16 -14.93
CA LEU A 29 -12.01 9.84 -15.20
C LEU A 29 -10.86 9.98 -16.20
N PRO A 30 -9.80 9.16 -16.09
CA PRO A 30 -8.77 9.12 -17.11
C PRO A 30 -9.43 8.98 -18.49
N PRO A 31 -8.97 9.75 -19.51
CA PRO A 31 -9.58 9.78 -20.84
C PRO A 31 -9.57 8.41 -21.54
N GLU A 32 -8.70 7.51 -21.10
CA GLU A 32 -8.64 6.13 -21.55
C GLU A 32 -8.62 5.22 -20.31
N PRO A 33 -9.48 4.18 -20.25
CA PRO A 33 -9.35 3.16 -19.21
C PRO A 33 -7.95 2.56 -19.33
N TRP A 34 -7.24 2.44 -18.21
CA TRP A 34 -5.95 1.76 -18.21
C TRP A 34 -6.14 0.39 -18.86
N GLN A 35 -5.31 0.08 -19.85
CA GLN A 35 -5.31 -1.23 -20.48
C GLN A 35 -4.93 -2.23 -19.39
N LEU A 36 -5.95 -2.92 -18.86
CA LEU A 36 -5.72 -4.03 -17.97
C LEU A 36 -4.91 -5.06 -18.76
N PRO A 37 -3.84 -5.62 -18.18
CA PRO A 37 -3.15 -6.75 -18.81
C PRO A 37 -4.18 -7.84 -19.12
N LYS A 38 -3.95 -8.62 -20.19
CA LYS A 38 -4.82 -9.76 -20.52
C LYS A 38 -4.91 -10.67 -19.29
N PHE A 39 -6.02 -10.58 -18.58
CA PHE A 39 -6.30 -11.42 -17.44
C PHE A 39 -6.92 -12.71 -17.96
N GLU A 40 -6.10 -13.73 -18.09
CA GLU A 40 -6.59 -15.10 -18.23
C GLU A 40 -6.66 -15.69 -16.83
N PRO A 41 -7.86 -15.99 -16.30
CA PRO A 41 -7.98 -16.60 -14.99
C PRO A 41 -7.20 -17.91 -14.99
N PHE A 42 -6.29 -18.06 -14.03
CA PHE A 42 -5.54 -19.29 -13.86
C PHE A 42 -6.53 -20.41 -13.54
N ILE A 43 -6.63 -21.40 -14.42
CA ILE A 43 -7.56 -22.53 -14.24
C ILE A 43 -6.98 -23.40 -13.13
N ILE A 44 -7.59 -23.35 -11.94
CA ILE A 44 -7.26 -24.24 -10.83
C ILE A 44 -8.11 -25.50 -11.00
N ASP A 45 -7.54 -26.50 -11.68
CA ASP A 45 -8.22 -27.79 -11.94
C ASP A 45 -8.36 -28.68 -10.71
N ASP A 46 -7.69 -28.32 -9.60
CA ASP A 46 -7.70 -29.12 -8.38
C ASP A 46 -8.28 -28.32 -7.20
N TYR A 47 -9.60 -28.47 -7.01
CA TYR A 47 -10.34 -27.83 -5.92
C TYR A 47 -9.91 -28.32 -4.53
N ASN A 48 -9.27 -29.50 -4.45
CA ASN A 48 -8.89 -30.15 -3.19
C ASN A 48 -7.38 -30.20 -2.95
N ALA A 49 -6.54 -29.97 -3.96
CA ALA A 49 -5.11 -29.77 -3.72
C ALA A 49 -4.85 -28.33 -3.30
N HIS A 50 -4.35 -28.18 -2.09
CA HIS A 50 -3.66 -26.95 -1.70
C HIS A 50 -2.45 -26.80 -2.63
N GLY A 51 -2.49 -25.81 -3.52
CA GLY A 51 -1.35 -25.50 -4.38
C GLY A 51 -0.11 -25.28 -3.53
N GLU A 52 1.03 -25.83 -3.97
CA GLU A 52 2.30 -25.57 -3.31
C GLU A 52 2.85 -24.23 -3.76
N PRO A 53 3.32 -23.37 -2.83
CA PRO A 53 3.96 -22.12 -3.21
C PRO A 53 5.25 -22.43 -3.98
N ILE A 54 5.38 -21.84 -5.17
CA ILE A 54 6.61 -21.90 -5.95
C ILE A 54 7.60 -20.92 -5.31
N LEU A 55 8.36 -21.41 -4.33
CA LEU A 55 9.39 -20.64 -3.65
C LEU A 55 10.74 -20.77 -4.36
N PRO A 56 11.60 -19.74 -4.31
CA PRO A 56 12.98 -19.85 -4.78
C PRO A 56 13.72 -21.01 -4.11
N PRO A 57 14.68 -21.63 -4.81
CA PRO A 57 15.46 -22.73 -4.26
C PRO A 57 16.16 -22.29 -2.96
N ASN A 58 16.16 -23.17 -1.95
CA ASN A 58 16.73 -22.95 -0.61
C ASN A 58 15.99 -21.93 0.28
N THR A 59 14.76 -21.54 -0.04
CA THR A 59 13.94 -20.73 0.89
C THR A 59 13.59 -21.56 2.12
N ASN A 60 13.99 -21.11 3.31
CA ASN A 60 13.59 -21.73 4.56
C ASN A 60 12.17 -21.27 4.94
N THR A 61 11.18 -22.14 4.77
CA THR A 61 9.78 -21.86 5.10
C THR A 61 9.50 -21.77 6.60
N ASN A 62 10.42 -22.25 7.43
CA ASN A 62 10.31 -22.13 8.89
C ASN A 62 10.89 -20.83 9.42
N ASP A 63 11.57 -20.05 8.58
CA ASP A 63 12.12 -18.75 8.94
C ASP A 63 11.18 -17.63 8.43
N PRO A 64 10.44 -16.95 9.31
CA PRO A 64 9.53 -15.89 8.91
C PRO A 64 10.25 -14.71 8.25
N MET A 65 11.53 -14.46 8.57
CA MET A 65 12.29 -13.38 7.94
C MET A 65 12.71 -13.76 6.52
N ALA A 66 13.07 -15.01 6.28
CA ALA A 66 13.35 -15.50 4.93
C ALA A 66 12.12 -15.36 4.02
N LEU A 67 10.92 -15.67 4.54
CA LEU A 67 9.66 -15.49 3.81
C LEU A 67 9.34 -14.01 3.57
N PHE A 68 9.54 -13.14 4.56
CA PHE A 68 9.34 -11.70 4.41
C PHE A 68 10.25 -11.12 3.32
N ASN A 69 11.54 -11.49 3.33
CA ASN A 69 12.51 -10.99 2.36
C ASN A 69 12.13 -11.33 0.91
N LEU A 70 11.43 -12.43 0.64
CA LEU A 70 10.97 -12.75 -0.73
C LEU A 70 10.14 -11.65 -1.38
N PHE A 71 9.37 -10.90 -0.59
CA PHE A 71 8.46 -9.88 -1.10
C PHE A 71 9.06 -8.47 -1.01
N TYR A 72 9.93 -8.22 -0.02
CA TYR A 72 10.30 -6.85 0.34
C TYR A 72 11.75 -6.48 0.03
N THR A 73 12.64 -7.42 -0.31
CA THR A 73 14.09 -7.14 -0.45
C THR A 73 14.40 -5.95 -1.36
N ASP A 74 13.80 -5.90 -2.56
CA ASP A 74 14.09 -4.85 -3.55
C ASP A 74 13.39 -3.52 -3.26
N ILE A 75 12.40 -3.53 -2.37
CA ILE A 75 11.55 -2.37 -2.09
C ILE A 75 12.13 -1.57 -0.91
N MET A 76 12.80 -2.23 0.03
CA MET A 76 13.37 -1.57 1.21
C MET A 76 14.38 -0.48 0.83
N ASP A 77 15.25 -0.73 -0.15
CA ASP A 77 16.25 0.25 -0.58
C ASP A 77 15.61 1.50 -1.21
N LYS A 78 14.55 1.30 -2.00
CA LYS A 78 13.75 2.41 -2.58
C LYS A 78 12.99 3.19 -1.50
N LEU A 79 12.52 2.48 -0.48
CA LEU A 79 11.84 3.07 0.67
C LEU A 79 12.79 4.00 1.45
N VAL A 80 14.04 3.57 1.69
CA VAL A 80 15.07 4.43 2.29
C VAL A 80 15.31 5.66 1.43
N GLU A 81 15.53 5.48 0.12
CA GLU A 81 15.80 6.58 -0.80
C GLU A 81 14.67 7.63 -0.81
N TRP A 82 13.42 7.18 -0.93
CA TRP A 82 12.26 8.09 -0.95
C TRP A 82 12.00 8.75 0.40
N THR A 83 12.18 8.02 1.50
CA THR A 83 11.98 8.58 2.85
C THR A 83 13.00 9.67 3.12
N ASN A 84 14.26 9.47 2.71
CA ASN A 84 15.32 10.46 2.87
C ASN A 84 15.14 11.66 1.92
N ALA A 85 14.81 11.42 0.65
CA ALA A 85 14.52 12.51 -0.28
C ALA A 85 13.36 13.39 0.20
N HIS A 86 12.31 12.78 0.76
CA HIS A 86 11.19 13.52 1.33
C HIS A 86 11.58 14.28 2.61
N ALA A 87 12.42 13.69 3.47
CA ALA A 87 12.93 14.36 4.66
C ALA A 87 13.74 15.61 4.29
N ASP A 88 14.58 15.54 3.25
CA ASP A 88 15.37 16.67 2.75
C ASP A 88 14.47 17.78 2.17
N GLU A 89 13.40 17.44 1.45
CA GLU A 89 12.43 18.42 0.92
C GLU A 89 11.64 19.15 2.01
N GLN A 90 11.42 18.51 3.17
CA GLN A 90 10.64 19.05 4.28
C GLN A 90 11.49 19.79 5.31
N GLN A 91 12.81 19.77 5.18
CA GLN A 91 13.70 20.60 5.98
C GLN A 91 13.46 22.08 5.63
N SER A 92 12.89 22.83 6.57
CA SER A 92 12.65 24.25 6.36
C SER A 92 13.93 25.03 6.68
N PRO A 93 14.24 26.11 5.92
CA PRO A 93 15.42 26.92 6.20
C PRO A 93 15.35 27.65 7.56
N ASP A 94 14.18 27.70 8.19
CA ASP A 94 13.95 28.29 9.50
C ASP A 94 14.28 27.33 10.67
N ASP A 95 14.58 26.05 10.40
CA ASP A 95 14.93 25.06 11.43
C ASP A 95 16.38 25.22 11.96
N GLU A 96 17.19 26.13 11.41
CA GLU A 96 18.56 26.40 11.89
C GLU A 96 18.60 27.26 13.17
N ASP A 97 17.53 28.00 13.49
CA ASP A 97 17.50 28.99 14.60
C ASP A 97 16.64 28.57 15.82
N GLU A 98 15.97 27.41 15.81
CA GLU A 98 15.18 26.94 16.96
C GLU A 98 16.02 26.17 18.01
N PRO A 99 15.81 26.40 19.33
CA PRO A 99 16.51 25.69 20.39
C PRO A 99 16.23 24.16 20.32
N PRO A 100 17.19 23.31 20.72
CA PRO A 100 17.28 21.87 20.37
C PRO A 100 16.25 20.99 21.10
N THR A 101 14.97 21.23 20.84
CA THR A 101 13.85 20.48 21.44
C THR A 101 13.09 19.62 20.45
N ARG A 102 13.26 19.84 19.14
CA ARG A 102 12.76 18.94 18.10
C ARG A 102 13.94 18.15 17.54
N ARG A 103 13.90 16.81 17.66
CA ARG A 103 14.76 15.98 16.80
C ARG A 103 14.37 16.33 15.37
N GLY A 104 15.28 16.99 14.66
CA GLY A 104 15.11 17.25 13.23
C GLY A 104 14.92 15.93 12.48
N TRP A 105 14.36 16.02 11.27
CA TRP A 105 14.29 14.89 10.37
C TRP A 105 15.71 14.40 10.08
N LEU A 106 16.04 13.21 10.58
CA LEU A 106 17.31 12.54 10.31
C LEU A 106 17.13 11.57 9.15
N SER A 107 18.19 11.34 8.40
CA SER A 107 18.21 10.31 7.37
C SER A 107 17.95 8.95 8.00
N THR A 108 17.03 8.21 7.41
CA THR A 108 16.73 6.81 7.74
C THR A 108 17.73 5.86 7.09
N PHE A 109 17.98 4.73 7.74
CA PHE A 109 18.78 3.62 7.22
C PHE A 109 17.95 2.34 7.11
N ARG A 110 18.40 1.39 6.29
CA ARG A 110 17.68 0.13 6.05
C ARG A 110 17.35 -0.65 7.33
N GLU A 111 18.20 -0.56 8.35
CA GLU A 111 18.04 -1.24 9.64
C GLU A 111 16.93 -0.62 10.51
N GLU A 112 16.52 0.61 10.19
CA GLU A 112 15.47 1.34 10.90
C GLU A 112 14.08 1.15 10.27
N LEU A 113 14.01 0.50 9.10
CA LEU A 113 12.79 0.15 8.37
C LEU A 113 12.45 -1.34 8.54
#